data_AF-A0A183U169-F1
#
_entry.id   AF-A0A183U169-F1
#
_cell.length_a   1.000
_cell.length_b   1.000
_cell.length_c   1.000
_cell.angle_alpha   90.00
_cell.angle_beta   90.00
_cell.angle_gamma   90.00
#
_symmetry.space_group_name_H-M   'P 1'
#
loop_
_entity.id
_entity.type
_entity.pdbx_description
1 polymer ?
#
loop_
_entity_poly.entity_id
_entity_poly.type
_entity_poly.pdbx_seq_one_letter_code
_entity_poly.pdbx_strand_id
1 'polypeptide(L)'
;MTYLQAESPSKTEPPVPWRIVQEVLRNFVKAQYPLARSLDTDELLHLQCMLFFPRIAKCHRNEAKLEALELELLKNVRPDAEFAGAAKLANRLRREAVADDVLVEKRELMQDKCISLADQSTELRHTLWQWMYRATEMIMDVGHKLCPSPATFEKKCKQGTKAKKQSATCDDYQTMLSLFNSRTITFSGAKSVLKVYKTLYANDVKNKYVTKAIMIRFCDENPGHLSFAFNNPDEPGGRPLMGSLSSDQIKEFKQGLPEVLMDEPFPKQYERIVRFELDRSDSFEKHVACIPKY
;
A
#
# COMPACT_ATOMS: atom_id res chain seq x y z
N MET A 1 -21.73 28.65 41.97
CA MET A 1 -20.59 27.72 42.11
C MET A 1 -20.70 26.69 41.03
N THR A 2 -19.97 26.88 39.94
CA THR A 2 -19.91 25.93 38.82
C THR A 2 -18.66 25.10 39.06
N TYR A 3 -18.82 23.80 39.32
CA TYR A 3 -17.71 22.88 39.49
C TYR A 3 -16.93 22.79 38.17
N LEU A 4 -15.76 23.42 38.11
CA LEU A 4 -14.72 23.09 37.16
C LEU A 4 -14.22 21.69 37.56
N GLN A 5 -14.64 20.66 36.83
CA GLN A 5 -13.91 19.40 36.83
C GLN A 5 -12.51 19.70 36.30
N ALA A 6 -11.51 19.61 37.16
CA ALA A 6 -10.13 19.59 36.74
C ALA A 6 -9.94 18.41 35.78
N GLU A 7 -9.52 18.70 34.55
CA GLU A 7 -9.05 17.67 33.62
C GLU A 7 -8.01 16.82 34.34
N SER A 8 -8.29 15.54 34.44
CA SER A 8 -7.34 14.58 35.02
C SER A 8 -6.05 14.68 34.22
N PRO A 9 -4.86 14.73 34.84
CA PRO A 9 -3.61 14.69 34.08
C PRO A 9 -3.63 13.40 33.27
N SER A 10 -3.69 13.54 31.94
CA SER A 10 -3.78 12.40 31.03
C SER A 10 -2.59 11.50 31.32
N LYS A 11 -2.81 10.33 31.91
CA LYS A 11 -1.75 9.33 32.10
C LYS A 11 -1.15 9.07 30.71
N THR A 12 0.12 9.40 30.53
CA THR A 12 0.87 9.05 29.33
C THR A 12 0.88 7.53 29.25
N GLU A 13 0.24 6.99 28.20
CA GLU A 13 0.26 5.56 27.95
C GLU A 13 1.71 5.11 27.73
N PRO A 14 2.14 3.99 28.36
CA PRO A 14 3.51 3.53 28.21
C PRO A 14 3.78 3.13 26.75
N PRO A 15 5.01 3.35 26.25
CA PRO A 15 5.36 2.92 24.91
C PRO A 15 5.32 1.39 24.80
N VAL A 16 5.03 0.92 23.60
CA VAL A 16 4.82 -0.51 23.29
C VAL A 16 5.96 -1.00 22.39
N PRO A 17 6.56 -2.18 22.67
CA PRO A 17 7.56 -2.77 21.79
C PRO A 17 7.05 -2.99 20.35
N TRP A 18 7.91 -2.71 19.37
CA TRP A 18 7.61 -2.83 17.95
C TRP A 18 7.14 -4.24 17.57
N ARG A 19 7.65 -5.30 18.19
CA ARG A 19 7.15 -6.68 18.02
C ARG A 19 5.65 -6.84 18.21
N ILE A 20 5.05 -6.08 19.12
CA ILE A 20 3.60 -6.13 19.38
C ILE A 20 2.89 -5.33 18.30
N VAL A 21 3.38 -4.12 18.01
CA VAL A 21 2.79 -3.23 17.00
C VAL A 21 2.82 -3.88 15.63
N GLN A 22 3.95 -4.45 15.19
CA GLN A 22 4.08 -5.12 13.89
C GLN A 22 3.08 -6.28 13.73
N GLU A 23 2.81 -7.05 14.79
CA GLU A 23 1.86 -8.16 14.73
C GLU A 23 0.41 -7.68 14.65
N VAL A 24 0.10 -6.58 15.34
CA VAL A 24 -1.18 -5.88 15.21
C VAL A 24 -1.35 -5.37 13.79
N LEU A 25 -0.36 -4.66 13.23
CA LEU A 25 -0.44 -4.14 11.86
C LEU A 25 -0.56 -5.28 10.84
N ARG A 26 0.18 -6.37 11.01
CA ARG A 26 0.17 -7.55 10.13
C ARG A 26 -1.23 -8.13 9.98
N ASN A 27 -1.95 -8.21 11.09
CA ASN A 27 -3.23 -8.90 11.16
C ASN A 27 -4.43 -7.95 11.22
N PHE A 28 -4.22 -6.63 11.22
CA PHE A 28 -5.29 -5.65 11.43
C PHE A 28 -6.46 -5.85 10.47
N VAL A 29 -6.19 -5.86 9.16
CA VAL A 29 -7.22 -6.05 8.12
C VAL A 29 -7.96 -7.38 8.29
N LYS A 30 -7.20 -8.46 8.54
CA LYS A 30 -7.75 -9.80 8.77
C LYS A 30 -8.61 -9.88 10.03
N ALA A 31 -8.24 -9.18 11.09
CA ALA A 31 -9.01 -9.11 12.32
C ALA A 31 -10.33 -8.33 12.12
N GLN A 32 -10.33 -7.28 11.30
CA GLN A 32 -11.56 -6.57 10.94
C GLN A 32 -12.45 -7.37 9.97
N TYR A 33 -11.82 -8.13 9.06
CA TYR A 33 -12.53 -8.94 8.08
C TYR A 33 -11.86 -10.30 7.87
N PRO A 34 -12.36 -11.40 8.50
CA PRO A 34 -11.67 -12.69 8.59
C PRO A 34 -11.28 -13.35 7.27
N LEU A 35 -11.99 -13.05 6.18
CA LEU A 35 -11.69 -13.54 4.83
C LEU A 35 -10.48 -12.84 4.18
N ALA A 36 -10.01 -11.74 4.77
CA ALA A 36 -8.81 -11.08 4.29
C ALA A 36 -7.54 -11.85 4.65
N ARG A 37 -6.52 -11.71 3.80
CA ARG A 37 -5.17 -12.15 4.11
C ARG A 37 -4.53 -11.21 5.14
N SER A 38 -3.52 -11.73 5.84
CA SER A 38 -2.58 -10.89 6.59
C SER A 38 -1.66 -10.13 5.62
N LEU A 39 -1.03 -9.07 6.12
CA LEU A 39 -0.03 -8.33 5.37
C LEU A 39 1.24 -9.16 5.16
N ASP A 40 1.80 -9.03 3.96
CA ASP A 40 3.09 -9.59 3.61
C ASP A 40 4.23 -8.76 4.23
N THR A 41 5.45 -9.31 4.25
CA THR A 41 6.61 -8.67 4.89
C THR A 41 6.98 -7.33 4.26
N ASP A 42 6.94 -7.20 2.94
CA ASP A 42 7.19 -5.94 2.22
C ASP A 42 6.13 -4.86 2.50
N GLU A 43 4.89 -5.25 2.69
CA GLU A 43 3.81 -4.35 3.11
C GLU A 43 4.05 -3.83 4.53
N LEU A 44 4.53 -4.70 5.42
CA LEU A 44 4.95 -4.29 6.76
C LEU A 44 6.18 -3.40 6.75
N LEU A 45 7.17 -3.65 5.89
CA LEU A 45 8.31 -2.76 5.71
C LEU A 45 7.88 -1.38 5.22
N HIS A 46 6.85 -1.29 4.38
CA HIS A 46 6.26 -0.01 3.99
C HIS A 46 5.62 0.72 5.18
N LEU A 47 4.79 0.04 5.96
CA LEU A 47 4.18 0.62 7.17
C LEU A 47 5.23 1.03 8.21
N GLN A 48 6.28 0.21 8.39
CA GLN A 48 7.45 0.52 9.22
C GLN A 48 8.12 1.81 8.76
N CYS A 49 8.28 2.01 7.45
CA CYS A 49 8.80 3.25 6.91
C CYS A 49 7.89 4.43 7.25
N MET A 50 6.58 4.29 7.06
CA MET A 50 5.64 5.36 7.40
C MET A 50 5.68 5.73 8.89
N LEU A 51 5.92 4.75 9.77
CA LEU A 51 6.01 4.95 11.22
C LEU A 51 7.33 5.59 11.67
N PHE A 52 8.47 5.05 11.23
CA PHE A 52 9.78 5.42 11.76
C PHE A 52 10.53 6.48 10.94
N PHE A 53 10.15 6.72 9.68
CA PHE A 53 10.78 7.78 8.88
C PHE A 53 10.71 9.17 9.53
N PRO A 54 9.63 9.58 10.23
CA PRO A 54 9.61 10.81 11.01
C PRO A 54 10.77 10.96 12.02
N ARG A 55 11.25 9.84 12.62
CA ARG A 55 12.44 9.89 13.50
C ARG A 55 13.70 10.30 12.72
N ILE A 56 13.88 9.74 11.52
CA ILE A 56 14.99 10.06 10.62
C ILE A 56 14.89 11.53 10.18
N ALA A 57 13.71 12.00 9.78
CA ALA A 57 13.49 13.36 9.34
C ALA A 57 13.81 14.39 10.44
N LYS A 58 13.47 14.09 11.71
CA LYS A 58 13.77 14.95 12.87
C LYS A 58 15.28 15.13 13.11
N CYS A 59 16.13 14.16 12.74
CA CYS A 59 17.58 14.22 12.94
C CYS A 59 18.41 14.33 11.65
N HIS A 60 17.81 14.61 10.49
CA HIS A 60 18.45 14.51 9.17
C HIS A 60 19.77 15.29 8.98
N ARG A 61 20.03 16.32 9.79
CA ARG A 61 21.27 17.14 9.73
C ARG A 61 22.34 16.74 10.74
N ASN A 62 22.10 15.72 11.57
CA ASN A 62 23.00 15.35 12.66
C ASN A 62 23.43 13.88 12.50
N GLU A 63 24.65 13.67 12.02
CA GLU A 63 25.20 12.34 11.75
C GLU A 63 25.26 11.46 13.00
N ALA A 64 25.74 11.99 14.12
CA ALA A 64 25.82 11.23 15.37
C ALA A 64 24.42 10.75 15.86
N LYS A 65 23.39 11.59 15.71
CA LYS A 65 22.00 11.19 16.01
C LYS A 65 21.46 10.18 15.01
N LEU A 66 21.84 10.28 13.73
CA LEU A 66 21.45 9.31 12.71
C LEU A 66 22.09 7.94 12.96
N GLU A 67 23.36 7.89 13.35
CA GLU A 67 24.04 6.64 13.73
C GLU A 67 23.46 6.02 14.99
N ALA A 68 23.15 6.84 16.00
CA ALA A 68 22.46 6.37 17.21
C ALA A 68 21.07 5.78 16.89
N LEU A 69 20.31 6.46 16.01
CA LEU A 69 19.01 5.97 15.55
C LEU A 69 19.13 4.70 14.70
N GLU A 70 20.16 4.60 13.86
CA GLU A 70 20.46 3.41 13.07
C GLU A 70 20.78 2.22 13.97
N LEU A 71 21.57 2.43 15.02
CA LEU A 71 21.86 1.41 16.03
C LEU A 71 20.60 1.01 16.83
N GLU A 72 19.76 1.97 17.20
CA GLU A 72 18.50 1.71 17.90
C GLU A 72 17.57 0.85 17.03
N LEU A 73 17.32 1.28 15.80
CA LEU A 73 16.35 0.68 14.89
C LEU A 73 16.83 -0.66 14.33
N LEU A 74 18.10 -0.79 13.96
CA LEU A 74 18.62 -1.92 13.17
C LEU A 74 19.72 -2.72 13.89
N LYS A 75 20.07 -2.35 15.13
CA LYS A 75 21.10 -3.01 15.98
C LYS A 75 22.50 -3.05 15.38
N ASN A 76 22.75 -2.33 14.29
CA ASN A 76 24.06 -2.15 13.70
C ASN A 76 24.13 -0.88 12.87
N VAL A 77 25.34 -0.33 12.76
CA VAL A 77 25.67 0.77 11.85
C VAL A 77 26.54 0.18 10.75
N ARG A 78 26.17 0.41 9.49
CA ARG A 78 26.93 -0.10 8.34
C ARG A 78 27.30 1.05 7.39
N PRO A 79 28.50 1.02 6.80
CA PRO A 79 28.82 1.89 5.69
C PRO A 79 27.98 1.50 4.46
N ASP A 80 27.61 2.48 3.65
CA ASP A 80 26.90 2.29 2.39
C ASP A 80 27.65 3.09 1.31
N ALA A 81 27.90 2.46 0.17
CA ALA A 81 28.68 3.05 -0.92
C ALA A 81 27.85 4.00 -1.80
N GLU A 82 26.52 3.86 -1.78
CA GLU A 82 25.59 4.61 -2.64
C GLU A 82 24.92 5.76 -1.88
N PHE A 83 24.67 5.60 -0.57
CA PHE A 83 23.92 6.56 0.23
C PHE A 83 24.66 6.99 1.51
N ALA A 84 24.45 8.25 1.92
CA ALA A 84 24.95 8.79 3.18
C ALA A 84 23.82 9.39 4.05
N GLY A 85 24.11 9.58 5.34
CA GLY A 85 23.22 10.26 6.30
C GLY A 85 21.78 9.72 6.33
N ALA A 86 20.80 10.63 6.30
CA ALA A 86 19.38 10.28 6.33
C ALA A 86 18.94 9.42 5.13
N ALA A 87 19.53 9.62 3.95
CA ALA A 87 19.23 8.83 2.76
C ALA A 87 19.65 7.37 2.93
N LYS A 88 20.81 7.12 3.56
CA LYS A 88 21.29 5.79 3.92
C LYS A 88 20.29 5.09 4.84
N LEU A 89 19.98 5.71 5.98
CA LEU A 89 19.09 5.12 6.97
C LEU A 89 17.68 4.89 6.41
N ALA A 90 17.17 5.81 5.60
CA ALA A 90 15.88 5.64 4.93
C ALA A 90 15.90 4.54 3.84
N ASN A 91 17.05 4.27 3.21
CA ASN A 91 17.20 3.12 2.31
C ASN A 91 17.21 1.80 3.08
N ARG A 92 17.92 1.75 4.21
CA ARG A 92 17.96 0.57 5.09
C ARG A 92 16.61 0.26 5.71
N LEU A 93 15.92 1.27 6.25
CA LEU A 93 14.58 1.13 6.86
C LEU A 93 13.54 0.50 5.90
N ARG A 94 13.72 0.68 4.58
CA ARG A 94 12.85 0.11 3.54
C ARG A 94 13.11 -1.38 3.26
N ARG A 95 14.27 -1.89 3.65
CA ARG A 95 14.75 -3.24 3.26
C ARG A 95 14.94 -4.15 4.46
N GLU A 96 15.22 -3.58 5.62
CA GLU A 96 15.56 -4.30 6.83
C GLU A 96 14.45 -4.13 7.88
N ALA A 97 14.12 -5.20 8.57
CA ALA A 97 13.18 -5.14 9.68
C ALA A 97 13.78 -4.36 10.85
N VAL A 98 12.99 -3.45 11.43
CA VAL A 98 13.29 -2.78 12.69
C VAL A 98 13.27 -3.81 13.82
N ALA A 99 14.19 -3.65 14.76
CA ALA A 99 14.32 -4.56 15.88
C ALA A 99 13.08 -4.59 16.77
N ASP A 100 12.75 -5.80 17.25
CA ASP A 100 11.53 -6.12 17.99
C ASP A 100 11.33 -5.33 19.29
N ASP A 101 12.43 -4.92 19.92
CA ASP A 101 12.47 -4.23 21.21
C ASP A 101 12.38 -2.70 21.08
N VAL A 102 12.39 -2.15 19.85
CA VAL A 102 12.21 -0.71 19.63
C VAL A 102 10.86 -0.28 20.17
N LEU A 103 10.87 0.75 21.01
CA LEU A 103 9.66 1.25 21.66
C LEU A 103 8.92 2.21 20.74
N VAL A 104 7.60 2.03 20.62
CA VAL A 104 6.69 2.89 19.85
C VAL A 104 5.74 3.59 20.80
N GLU A 105 5.70 4.91 20.76
CA GLU A 105 4.77 5.70 21.54
C GLU A 105 3.41 5.78 20.84
N LYS A 106 2.32 5.90 21.62
CA LYS A 106 0.97 6.10 21.09
C LYS A 106 0.90 7.25 20.07
N ARG A 107 1.60 8.35 20.36
CA ARG A 107 1.62 9.53 19.49
C ARG A 107 2.15 9.20 18.11
N GLU A 108 3.19 8.37 18.00
CA GLU A 108 3.82 8.04 16.70
C GLU A 108 2.87 7.27 15.79
N LEU A 109 2.04 6.39 16.35
CA LEU A 109 1.09 5.60 15.57
C LEU A 109 -0.20 6.39 15.25
N MET A 110 -0.72 7.15 16.23
CA MET A 110 -2.09 7.66 16.19
C MET A 110 -2.24 9.18 16.09
N GLN A 111 -1.19 9.96 16.40
CA GLN A 111 -1.29 11.43 16.54
C GLN A 111 -0.35 12.18 15.59
N ASP A 112 0.92 11.76 15.53
CA ASP A 112 1.93 12.32 14.65
C ASP A 112 1.54 12.09 13.19
N LYS A 113 1.73 13.13 12.38
CA LYS A 113 1.47 13.08 10.95
C LYS A 113 2.57 12.32 10.24
N CYS A 114 2.18 11.55 9.22
CA CYS A 114 3.15 10.88 8.36
C CYS A 114 3.93 11.90 7.54
N ILE A 115 5.13 11.54 7.11
CA ILE A 115 5.90 12.29 6.12
C ILE A 115 5.87 11.50 4.80
N SER A 116 5.67 12.20 3.69
CA SER A 116 5.68 11.63 2.35
C SER A 116 6.96 10.86 2.11
N LEU A 117 6.86 9.56 1.84
CA LEU A 117 8.03 8.73 1.53
C LEU A 117 8.53 8.94 0.09
N ALA A 118 7.72 9.57 -0.76
CA ALA A 118 8.09 9.91 -2.14
C ALA A 118 9.12 11.04 -2.17
N ASP A 119 8.83 12.16 -1.50
CA ASP A 119 9.70 13.34 -1.45
C ASP A 119 10.53 13.45 -0.16
N GLN A 120 10.24 12.62 0.85
CA GLN A 120 10.96 12.55 2.13
C GLN A 120 10.96 13.86 2.92
N SER A 121 10.00 14.75 2.68
CA SER A 121 9.96 16.09 3.27
C SER A 121 8.56 16.59 3.62
N THR A 122 7.56 16.33 2.77
CA THR A 122 6.20 16.86 2.95
C THR A 122 5.48 16.17 4.12
N GLU A 123 5.05 16.93 5.12
CA GLU A 123 4.15 16.42 6.16
C GLU A 123 2.74 16.21 5.59
N LEU A 124 2.21 15.01 5.77
CA LEU A 124 0.91 14.59 5.25
C LEU A 124 -0.21 15.00 6.21
N ARG A 125 -1.44 15.08 5.70
CA ARG A 125 -2.59 15.52 6.52
C ARG A 125 -3.14 14.44 7.45
N HIS A 126 -2.56 13.24 7.44
CA HIS A 126 -3.05 12.09 8.18
C HIS A 126 -1.95 11.39 8.99
N THR A 127 -2.39 10.58 9.94
CA THR A 127 -1.53 9.68 10.71
C THR A 127 -1.46 8.31 10.04
N LEU A 128 -0.55 7.44 10.51
CA LEU A 128 -0.47 6.06 10.02
C LEU A 128 -1.76 5.30 10.31
N TRP A 129 -2.30 5.47 11.52
CA TRP A 129 -3.56 4.85 11.92
C TRP A 129 -4.73 5.26 11.01
N GLN A 130 -4.89 6.56 10.76
CA GLN A 130 -5.95 7.06 9.87
C GLN A 130 -5.84 6.47 8.46
N TRP A 131 -4.63 6.41 7.91
CA TRP A 131 -4.37 5.85 6.60
C TRP A 131 -4.72 4.36 6.51
N MET A 132 -4.25 3.56 7.48
CA MET A 132 -4.51 2.13 7.53
C MET A 132 -5.99 1.82 7.71
N TYR A 133 -6.67 2.58 8.57
CA TYR A 133 -8.11 2.43 8.80
C TYR A 133 -8.90 2.70 7.52
N ARG A 134 -8.62 3.80 6.80
CA ARG A 134 -9.27 4.11 5.52
C ARG A 134 -9.01 3.05 4.45
N ALA A 135 -7.78 2.56 4.34
CA ALA A 135 -7.47 1.46 3.42
C ALA A 135 -8.27 0.19 3.77
N THR A 136 -8.42 -0.10 5.07
CA THR A 136 -9.22 -1.24 5.56
C THR A 136 -10.70 -1.08 5.21
N GLU A 137 -11.27 0.11 5.38
CA GLU A 137 -12.66 0.41 4.96
C GLU A 137 -12.86 0.18 3.46
N MET A 138 -11.87 0.53 2.62
CA MET A 138 -11.92 0.26 1.18
C MET A 138 -11.88 -1.24 0.86
N ILE A 139 -11.04 -2.02 1.57
CA ILE A 139 -10.95 -3.48 1.41
C ILE A 139 -12.28 -4.12 1.78
N MET A 140 -12.92 -3.62 2.84
CA MET A 140 -14.17 -4.12 3.38
C MET A 140 -15.41 -3.68 2.59
N ASP A 141 -15.31 -2.84 1.54
CA ASP A 141 -16.43 -2.17 0.85
C ASP A 141 -17.68 -3.06 0.68
N VAL A 142 -18.59 -2.96 1.66
CA VAL A 142 -19.71 -3.89 1.91
C VAL A 142 -20.76 -3.85 0.79
N GLY A 143 -20.70 -2.84 -0.08
CA GLY A 143 -21.63 -2.66 -1.19
C GLY A 143 -21.14 -3.12 -2.56
N HIS A 144 -19.90 -3.60 -2.66
CA HIS A 144 -19.24 -3.86 -3.96
C HIS A 144 -19.34 -2.66 -4.92
N LYS A 145 -19.40 -1.42 -4.44
CA LYS A 145 -19.56 -0.26 -5.34
C LYS A 145 -18.21 0.14 -5.91
N LEU A 146 -17.14 -0.10 -5.16
CA LEU A 146 -15.78 0.15 -5.62
C LEU A 146 -15.35 -0.85 -6.71
N CYS A 147 -15.75 -2.11 -6.58
CA CYS A 147 -15.62 -3.13 -7.61
C CYS A 147 -16.94 -3.91 -7.74
N PRO A 148 -17.91 -3.42 -8.54
CA PRO A 148 -19.18 -4.09 -8.73
C PRO A 148 -19.00 -5.37 -9.54
N SER A 149 -19.63 -6.43 -9.04
CA SER A 149 -19.67 -7.71 -9.76
C SER A 149 -20.32 -7.52 -11.14
N PRO A 150 -19.76 -8.11 -12.21
CA PRO A 150 -20.38 -8.12 -13.54
C PRO A 150 -21.83 -8.67 -13.53
N ALA A 151 -22.16 -9.57 -12.60
CA ALA A 151 -23.51 -10.13 -12.44
C ALA A 151 -24.56 -9.07 -12.01
N THR A 152 -24.13 -7.96 -11.42
CA THR A 152 -25.00 -6.84 -11.03
C THR A 152 -25.52 -6.09 -12.27
N PHE A 153 -24.74 -6.04 -13.34
CA PHE A 153 -25.14 -5.46 -14.62
C PHE A 153 -26.10 -6.36 -15.39
N GLU A 154 -25.85 -7.67 -15.40
CA GLU A 154 -26.75 -8.61 -16.05
C GLU A 154 -28.16 -8.57 -15.45
N LYS A 155 -28.33 -8.37 -14.15
CA LYS A 155 -29.67 -8.28 -13.53
C LYS A 155 -30.46 -7.05 -14.00
N LYS A 156 -29.81 -5.93 -14.35
CA LYS A 156 -30.50 -4.76 -14.93
C LYS A 156 -30.87 -4.98 -16.41
N CYS A 157 -30.13 -5.81 -17.14
CA CYS A 157 -30.47 -6.19 -18.51
C CYS A 157 -31.44 -7.39 -18.59
N LYS A 158 -31.52 -8.24 -17.55
CA LYS A 158 -32.37 -9.45 -17.49
C LYS A 158 -33.80 -9.20 -17.00
N GLN A 159 -34.26 -7.96 -16.85
CA GLN A 159 -35.69 -7.68 -16.75
C GLN A 159 -36.46 -7.91 -18.07
N GLY A 160 -35.77 -8.29 -19.16
CA GLY A 160 -36.39 -8.60 -20.46
C GLY A 160 -36.42 -10.08 -20.87
N THR A 161 -35.77 -11.02 -20.18
CA THR A 161 -35.79 -12.43 -20.67
C THR A 161 -35.50 -13.45 -19.56
N LYS A 162 -36.48 -14.31 -19.28
CA LYS A 162 -36.36 -15.45 -18.38
C LYS A 162 -35.56 -16.57 -19.06
N ALA A 163 -34.35 -16.87 -18.58
CA ALA A 163 -33.69 -18.14 -18.86
C ALA A 163 -32.81 -18.61 -17.68
N LYS A 164 -32.73 -19.93 -17.54
CA LYS A 164 -32.27 -20.73 -16.40
C LYS A 164 -30.89 -20.35 -15.83
N LYS A 165 -30.80 -20.42 -14.49
CA LYS A 165 -29.57 -20.40 -13.69
C LYS A 165 -28.52 -21.37 -14.25
N GLN A 166 -27.38 -20.84 -14.66
CA GLN A 166 -26.09 -21.52 -14.46
C GLN A 166 -25.51 -20.99 -13.17
N SER A 167 -25.07 -21.90 -12.30
CA SER A 167 -24.32 -21.60 -11.09
C SER A 167 -22.98 -21.01 -11.48
N ALA A 168 -22.84 -19.69 -11.41
CA ALA A 168 -21.54 -19.05 -11.43
C ALA A 168 -20.76 -19.56 -10.22
N THR A 169 -19.65 -20.23 -10.49
CA THR A 169 -18.63 -20.60 -9.51
C THR A 169 -18.16 -19.34 -8.77
N CYS A 170 -17.75 -19.47 -7.51
CA CYS A 170 -17.33 -18.39 -6.62
C CYS A 170 -16.18 -17.52 -7.18
N ASP A 171 -15.53 -17.97 -8.26
CA ASP A 171 -14.29 -17.43 -8.82
C ASP A 171 -14.46 -16.19 -9.73
N ASP A 172 -15.68 -15.80 -10.11
CA ASP A 172 -15.90 -14.74 -11.11
C ASP A 172 -16.16 -13.32 -10.53
N TYR A 173 -16.01 -13.13 -9.21
CA TYR A 173 -16.34 -11.88 -8.55
C TYR A 173 -15.10 -11.09 -8.12
N GLN A 174 -14.67 -10.14 -8.97
CA GLN A 174 -13.66 -9.15 -8.58
C GLN A 174 -14.26 -8.16 -7.58
N THR A 175 -13.94 -8.36 -6.30
CA THR A 175 -14.21 -7.45 -5.19
C THR A 175 -12.91 -6.81 -4.70
N MET A 176 -12.98 -5.70 -3.96
CA MET A 176 -11.78 -5.13 -3.32
C MET A 176 -11.05 -6.13 -2.41
N LEU A 177 -11.80 -6.95 -1.67
CA LEU A 177 -11.25 -8.07 -0.91
C LEU A 177 -10.49 -9.06 -1.82
N SER A 178 -11.08 -9.48 -2.94
CA SER A 178 -10.42 -10.43 -3.85
C SER A 178 -9.16 -9.84 -4.48
N LEU A 179 -9.17 -8.55 -4.84
CA LEU A 179 -8.00 -7.83 -5.40
C LEU A 179 -6.91 -7.67 -4.35
N PHE A 180 -7.29 -7.41 -3.10
CA PHE A 180 -6.36 -7.38 -1.97
C PHE A 180 -5.75 -8.77 -1.70
N ASN A 181 -6.58 -9.80 -1.59
CA ASN A 181 -6.16 -11.18 -1.33
C ASN A 181 -5.26 -11.76 -2.43
N SER A 182 -5.54 -11.40 -3.68
CA SER A 182 -4.70 -11.76 -4.84
C SER A 182 -3.48 -10.87 -5.02
N ARG A 183 -3.29 -9.84 -4.17
CA ARG A 183 -2.16 -8.88 -4.22
C ARG A 183 -2.10 -8.07 -5.51
N THR A 184 -3.25 -7.89 -6.14
CA THR A 184 -3.44 -6.94 -7.26
C THR A 184 -3.52 -5.51 -6.73
N ILE A 185 -4.09 -5.33 -5.53
CA ILE A 185 -4.03 -4.08 -4.75
C ILE A 185 -3.31 -4.39 -3.44
N THR A 186 -2.31 -3.59 -3.09
CA THR A 186 -1.41 -3.87 -1.95
C THR A 186 -0.93 -2.60 -1.26
N PHE A 187 -0.47 -2.76 -0.03
CA PHE A 187 0.18 -1.73 0.78
C PHE A 187 1.65 -1.53 0.33
N SER A 188 1.84 -1.07 -0.90
CA SER A 188 3.16 -0.80 -1.47
C SER A 188 3.45 0.69 -1.56
N GLY A 189 4.66 1.10 -1.16
CA GLY A 189 5.11 2.49 -1.27
C GLY A 189 5.47 2.92 -2.69
N ALA A 190 5.48 4.23 -2.93
CA ALA A 190 5.83 4.82 -4.23
C ALA A 190 7.22 4.37 -4.74
N LYS A 191 8.20 4.20 -3.84
CA LYS A 191 9.56 3.73 -4.23
C LYS A 191 9.58 2.27 -4.69
N SER A 192 8.62 1.45 -4.28
CA SER A 192 8.49 0.05 -4.73
C SER A 192 8.02 -0.02 -6.19
N VAL A 193 7.21 0.94 -6.65
CA VAL A 193 6.75 1.04 -8.05
C VAL A 193 7.93 1.05 -9.03
N LEU A 194 8.96 1.86 -8.73
CA LEU A 194 10.14 1.94 -9.60
C LEU A 194 10.89 0.60 -9.64
N LYS A 195 11.02 -0.11 -8.51
CA LYS A 195 11.65 -1.43 -8.47
C LYS A 195 10.87 -2.43 -9.33
N VAL A 196 9.54 -2.47 -9.17
CA VAL A 196 8.64 -3.34 -9.93
C VAL A 196 8.79 -3.14 -11.43
N TYR A 197 8.77 -1.89 -11.91
CA TYR A 197 8.88 -1.62 -13.34
C TYR A 197 10.29 -1.79 -13.91
N LYS A 198 11.34 -1.63 -13.09
CA LYS A 198 12.69 -2.05 -13.49
C LYS A 198 12.78 -3.56 -13.69
N THR A 199 12.19 -4.35 -12.79
CA THR A 199 12.12 -5.81 -12.93
C THR A 199 11.32 -6.20 -14.17
N LEU A 200 10.16 -5.57 -14.39
CA LEU A 200 9.33 -5.81 -15.57
C LEU A 200 10.09 -5.49 -16.86
N TYR A 201 10.75 -4.33 -16.93
CA TYR A 201 11.56 -3.94 -18.09
C TYR A 201 12.70 -4.92 -18.38
N ALA A 202 13.41 -5.38 -17.35
CA ALA A 202 14.47 -6.38 -17.53
C ALA A 202 13.93 -7.69 -18.12
N ASN A 203 12.75 -8.13 -17.68
CA ASN A 203 12.07 -9.31 -18.23
C ASN A 203 11.59 -9.08 -19.67
N ASP A 204 11.04 -7.91 -19.98
CA ASP A 204 10.61 -7.50 -21.31
C ASP A 204 11.79 -7.51 -22.30
N VAL A 205 12.93 -6.93 -21.92
CA VAL A 205 14.18 -6.94 -22.71
C VAL A 205 14.64 -8.37 -22.98
N LYS A 206 14.64 -9.24 -21.95
CA LYS A 206 15.07 -10.64 -22.08
C LYS A 206 14.18 -11.43 -23.03
N ASN A 207 12.87 -11.19 -22.98
CA ASN A 207 11.87 -11.97 -23.72
C ASN A 207 11.38 -11.29 -25.01
N LYS A 208 11.93 -10.12 -25.35
CA LYS A 208 11.55 -9.30 -26.53
C LYS A 208 10.06 -8.92 -26.55
N TYR A 209 9.52 -8.56 -25.39
CA TYR A 209 8.17 -8.02 -25.25
C TYR A 209 8.22 -6.54 -24.83
N VAL A 210 7.09 -5.86 -24.98
CA VAL A 210 6.88 -4.51 -24.43
C VAL A 210 5.58 -4.54 -23.67
N THR A 211 5.66 -4.56 -22.34
CA THR A 211 4.50 -4.65 -21.48
C THR A 211 4.04 -3.24 -21.09
N LYS A 212 2.77 -2.90 -21.31
CA LYS A 212 2.10 -1.73 -20.69
C LYS A 212 1.27 -2.20 -19.49
N ALA A 213 1.74 -1.92 -18.28
CA ALA A 213 1.16 -2.38 -17.03
C ALA A 213 0.75 -1.25 -16.09
N ILE A 214 -0.29 -1.53 -15.30
CA ILE A 214 -0.74 -0.70 -14.17
C ILE A 214 -0.44 -1.41 -12.86
N MET A 215 0.16 -0.71 -11.91
CA MET A 215 0.27 -1.13 -10.52
C MET A 215 -0.72 -0.31 -9.69
N ILE A 216 -1.59 -1.00 -8.97
CA ILE A 216 -2.61 -0.36 -8.13
C ILE A 216 -2.21 -0.53 -6.67
N ARG A 217 -2.20 0.56 -5.91
CA ARG A 217 -1.78 0.59 -4.51
C ARG A 217 -2.65 1.53 -3.70
N PHE A 218 -2.70 1.37 -2.39
CA PHE A 218 -3.24 2.42 -1.53
C PHE A 218 -2.34 3.66 -1.60
N CYS A 219 -2.93 4.84 -1.82
CA CYS A 219 -2.17 6.08 -2.02
C CYS A 219 -1.58 6.55 -0.69
N ASP A 220 -0.26 6.70 -0.59
CA ASP A 220 0.40 7.12 0.65
C ASP A 220 -0.02 8.54 1.06
N GLU A 221 -0.23 9.41 0.09
CA GLU A 221 -0.46 10.85 0.26
C GLU A 221 -1.91 11.19 0.64
N ASN A 222 -2.87 10.35 0.20
CA ASN A 222 -4.30 10.59 0.34
C ASN A 222 -5.01 9.34 0.90
N PRO A 223 -5.40 9.33 2.19
CA PRO A 223 -6.17 8.23 2.77
C PRO A 223 -7.49 8.04 2.05
N GLY A 224 -7.86 6.78 1.79
CA GLY A 224 -9.09 6.47 1.06
C GLY A 224 -8.95 6.57 -0.46
N HIS A 225 -7.74 6.76 -0.99
CA HIS A 225 -7.49 6.79 -2.44
C HIS A 225 -6.76 5.53 -2.92
N LEU A 226 -7.04 5.13 -4.15
CA LEU A 226 -6.18 4.23 -4.92
C LEU A 226 -5.24 5.07 -5.77
N SER A 227 -3.95 4.74 -5.71
CA SER A 227 -2.94 5.24 -6.63
C SER A 227 -2.75 4.25 -7.78
N PHE A 228 -2.74 4.78 -8.99
CA PHE A 228 -2.50 4.06 -10.23
C PHE A 228 -1.14 4.50 -10.75
N ALA A 229 -0.18 3.59 -10.73
CA ALA A 229 1.11 3.79 -11.33
C ALA A 229 1.16 3.10 -12.68
N PHE A 230 1.69 3.78 -13.69
CA PHE A 230 1.77 3.34 -15.07
C PHE A 230 3.24 3.27 -15.46
N ASN A 231 3.67 2.16 -16.06
CA ASN A 231 5.02 2.11 -16.59
C ASN A 231 5.12 2.92 -17.88
N ASN A 232 6.29 3.49 -18.18
CA ASN A 232 6.51 4.24 -19.41
C ASN A 232 7.54 3.49 -20.28
N PRO A 233 7.13 2.41 -20.99
CA PRO A 233 8.07 1.60 -21.76
C PRO A 233 8.60 2.31 -23.00
N ASP A 234 7.92 3.36 -23.45
CA ASP A 234 8.30 4.16 -24.61
C ASP A 234 9.52 5.07 -24.33
N GLU A 235 9.88 5.24 -23.04
CA GLU A 235 11.09 5.94 -22.60
C GLU A 235 12.07 4.98 -21.91
N PRO A 236 13.29 4.76 -22.45
CA PRO A 236 14.31 3.99 -21.75
C PRO A 236 14.66 4.60 -20.39
N GLY A 237 14.35 3.90 -19.30
CA GLY A 237 14.50 4.42 -17.94
C GLY A 237 13.41 5.42 -17.52
N GLY A 238 12.32 5.49 -18.28
CA GLY A 238 11.17 6.36 -18.06
C GLY A 238 10.63 6.22 -16.64
N ARG A 239 10.38 7.37 -16.01
CA ARG A 239 9.80 7.38 -14.67
C ARG A 239 8.35 6.93 -14.75
N PRO A 240 7.87 6.14 -13.77
CA PRO A 240 6.46 5.76 -13.72
C PRO A 240 5.58 7.01 -13.63
N LEU A 241 4.51 7.04 -14.43
CA LEU A 241 3.48 8.07 -14.29
C LEU A 241 2.51 7.64 -13.19
N MET A 242 2.15 8.54 -12.29
CA MET A 242 1.30 8.20 -11.14
C MET A 242 0.15 9.19 -11.00
N GLY A 243 -1.06 8.65 -10.84
CA GLY A 243 -2.24 9.40 -10.46
C GLY A 243 -2.94 8.70 -9.28
N SER A 244 -3.97 9.33 -8.73
CA SER A 244 -4.81 8.71 -7.71
C SER A 244 -6.26 9.17 -7.83
N LEU A 245 -7.19 8.30 -7.48
CA LEU A 245 -8.62 8.62 -7.35
C LEU A 245 -9.10 8.23 -5.96
N SER A 246 -9.97 9.06 -5.38
CA SER A 246 -10.62 8.72 -4.11
C SER A 246 -11.57 7.55 -4.28
N SER A 247 -11.85 6.82 -3.20
CA SER A 247 -12.86 5.77 -3.22
C SER A 247 -14.24 6.29 -3.61
N ASP A 248 -14.54 7.53 -3.28
CA ASP A 248 -15.84 8.14 -3.59
C ASP A 248 -15.94 8.49 -5.07
N GLN A 249 -14.88 9.04 -5.67
CA GLN A 249 -14.80 9.25 -7.12
C GLN A 249 -14.94 7.94 -7.88
N ILE A 250 -14.27 6.88 -7.44
CA ILE A 250 -14.39 5.56 -8.09
C ILE A 250 -15.83 5.04 -8.00
N LYS A 251 -16.53 5.26 -6.87
CA LYS A 251 -17.94 4.85 -6.68
C LYS A 251 -18.94 5.64 -7.52
N GLU A 252 -18.56 6.79 -8.08
CA GLU A 252 -19.39 7.57 -9.00
C GLU A 252 -19.47 6.92 -10.40
N PHE A 253 -18.44 6.15 -10.78
CA PHE A 253 -18.46 5.36 -12.01
C PHE A 253 -19.50 4.23 -11.91
N LYS A 254 -20.23 3.99 -13.01
CA LYS A 254 -21.32 3.03 -13.06
C LYS A 254 -20.82 1.60 -12.80
N GLN A 255 -19.62 1.27 -13.27
CA GLN A 255 -18.93 0.01 -13.08
C GLN A 255 -17.78 0.10 -12.06
N GLY A 256 -17.66 1.18 -11.29
CA GLY A 256 -16.60 1.35 -10.30
C GLY A 256 -15.18 1.29 -10.91
N LEU A 257 -14.28 0.60 -10.22
CA LEU A 257 -12.88 0.42 -10.63
C LEU A 257 -12.71 -0.21 -12.02
N PRO A 258 -13.49 -1.23 -12.43
CA PRO A 258 -13.49 -1.71 -13.82
C PRO A 258 -13.66 -0.60 -14.86
N GLU A 259 -14.58 0.36 -14.66
CA GLU A 259 -14.78 1.49 -15.59
C GLU A 259 -13.51 2.34 -15.69
N VAL A 260 -12.93 2.69 -14.54
CA VAL A 260 -11.68 3.45 -14.45
C VAL A 260 -10.55 2.75 -15.22
N LEU A 261 -10.49 1.42 -15.18
CA LEU A 261 -9.40 0.67 -15.81
C LEU A 261 -9.61 0.42 -17.31
N MET A 262 -10.87 0.35 -17.77
CA MET A 262 -11.21 -0.13 -19.12
C MET A 262 -11.77 0.96 -20.04
N ASP A 263 -12.47 1.95 -19.49
CA ASP A 263 -13.23 2.93 -20.26
C ASP A 263 -12.54 4.30 -20.28
N GLU A 264 -11.78 4.64 -19.22
CA GLU A 264 -11.05 5.90 -19.16
C GLU A 264 -9.91 5.97 -20.21
N PRO A 265 -9.75 7.09 -20.94
CA PRO A 265 -8.87 7.16 -22.13
C PRO A 265 -7.40 6.81 -21.88
N PHE A 266 -6.89 7.15 -20.69
CA PHE A 266 -5.48 6.91 -20.35
C PHE A 266 -5.26 5.49 -19.80
N PRO A 267 -5.96 5.02 -18.75
CA PRO A 267 -5.78 3.67 -18.25
C PRO A 267 -6.06 2.57 -19.28
N LYS A 268 -7.02 2.78 -20.19
CA LYS A 268 -7.39 1.81 -21.23
C LYS A 268 -6.23 1.38 -22.13
N GLN A 269 -5.19 2.20 -22.27
CA GLN A 269 -4.01 1.92 -23.11
C GLN A 269 -3.05 0.88 -22.49
N TYR A 270 -3.27 0.49 -21.24
CA TYR A 270 -2.45 -0.46 -20.52
C TYR A 270 -3.20 -1.79 -20.44
N GLU A 271 -2.63 -2.86 -20.96
CA GLU A 271 -3.33 -4.15 -21.09
C GLU A 271 -3.14 -5.04 -19.85
N ARG A 272 -2.12 -4.75 -19.04
CA ARG A 272 -1.73 -5.58 -17.90
C ARG A 272 -1.94 -4.88 -16.56
N ILE A 273 -2.20 -5.68 -15.53
CA ILE A 273 -2.14 -5.26 -14.14
C ILE A 273 -1.03 -6.04 -13.43
N VAL A 274 -0.23 -5.33 -12.64
CA VAL A 274 0.78 -5.94 -11.78
C VAL A 274 0.10 -6.71 -10.65
N ARG A 275 0.54 -7.95 -10.44
CA ARG A 275 0.17 -8.79 -9.32
C ARG A 275 1.43 -9.31 -8.64
N PHE A 276 1.49 -9.22 -7.32
CA PHE A 276 2.60 -9.83 -6.57
C PHE A 276 2.28 -11.28 -6.24
N GLU A 277 3.21 -12.17 -6.58
CA GLU A 277 3.10 -13.59 -6.26
C GLU A 277 4.14 -13.95 -5.19
N LEU A 278 3.73 -14.78 -4.23
CA LEU A 278 4.65 -15.39 -3.28
C LEU A 278 5.33 -16.54 -4.01
N ASP A 279 6.65 -16.51 -4.09
CA ASP A 279 7.37 -17.62 -4.68
C ASP A 279 7.19 -18.88 -3.81
N ARG A 280 7.08 -20.05 -4.46
CA ARG A 280 6.96 -21.33 -3.74
C ARG A 280 8.30 -21.87 -3.27
N SER A 281 9.40 -21.31 -3.76
CA SER A 281 10.75 -21.52 -3.23
C SER A 281 10.99 -20.60 -2.03
N ASP A 282 11.76 -21.06 -1.05
CA ASP A 282 12.14 -20.36 0.20
C ASP A 282 12.83 -18.99 0.03
N SER A 283 12.81 -18.39 -1.17
CA SER A 283 13.22 -17.02 -1.42
C SER A 283 12.13 -16.05 -0.93
N PHE A 284 12.47 -15.23 0.05
CA PHE A 284 11.65 -14.09 0.52
C PHE A 284 11.40 -13.00 -0.53
N GLU A 285 11.76 -13.22 -1.80
CA GLU A 285 11.52 -12.29 -2.91
C GLU A 285 10.18 -12.58 -3.58
N LYS A 286 9.29 -11.58 -3.57
CA LYS A 286 8.04 -11.62 -4.34
C LYS A 286 8.33 -11.60 -5.84
N HIS A 287 7.72 -12.51 -6.57
CA HIS A 287 7.71 -12.48 -8.02
C HIS A 287 6.71 -11.42 -8.51
N VAL A 288 7.16 -10.58 -9.45
CA VAL A 288 6.29 -9.59 -10.11
C VAL A 288 5.65 -10.29 -11.31
N ALA A 289 4.36 -10.61 -11.20
CA ALA A 289 3.57 -11.10 -12.31
C ALA A 289 2.75 -9.96 -12.95
N CYS A 290 2.39 -10.13 -14.21
CA CYS A 290 1.49 -9.24 -14.93
C CYS A 290 0.30 -10.07 -15.46
N ILE A 291 -0.89 -9.82 -14.92
CA ILE A 291 -2.11 -10.45 -15.39
C ILE A 291 -2.77 -9.58 -16.47
N PRO A 292 -3.46 -10.18 -17.47
CA PRO A 292 -4.38 -9.43 -18.31
C PRO A 292 -5.40 -8.70 -17.44
N LYS A 293 -5.84 -7.51 -17.87
CA LYS A 293 -7.01 -6.86 -17.25
C LYS A 293 -8.25 -7.75 -17.32
N TYR A 294 -8.42 -8.45 -18.45
CA TYR A 294 -9.34 -9.55 -18.74
C TYR A 294 -8.74 -10.44 -19.83
#